data_AF-A0A2P4QPV3-F1
#
_entry.id   AF-A0A2P4QPV3-F1
#
_cell.length_a   1.000
_cell.length_b   1.000
_cell.length_c   1.000
_cell.angle_alpha   90.00
_cell.angle_beta   90.00
_cell.angle_gamma   90.00
#
_symmetry.space_group_name_H-M   'P 1'
#
loop_
_entity.id
_entity.type
_entity.pdbx_description
1 polymer ?
#
loop_
_entity_poly.entity_id
_entity_poly.type
_entity_poly.pdbx_seq_one_letter_code
_entity_poly.pdbx_strand_id
1 'polypeptide(L)'
;SIIEDVKKAIDLLHEKDFVFGDLRAPNVLIVDTNDGQRAVLVDFDWCGKDKLDEYPSSMNKKIQWPIGAEPCALLQKEHDLY
;
A
#
# COMPACT_ATOMS: atom_id res chain seq x y z
N SER A 1 13.92 7.07 9.20
CA SER A 1 13.59 5.81 9.92
C SER A 1 12.86 4.92 8.94
N ILE A 2 12.76 3.62 9.22
CA ILE A 2 12.00 2.67 8.38
C ILE A 2 10.55 3.12 8.18
N ILE A 3 9.87 3.55 9.24
CA ILE A 3 8.49 4.03 9.17
C ILE A 3 8.36 5.30 8.33
N GLU A 4 9.31 6.22 8.44
CA GLU A 4 9.25 7.47 7.66
C GLU A 4 9.52 7.25 6.18
N ASP A 5 10.26 6.20 5.80
CA ASP A 5 10.42 5.83 4.40
C ASP A 5 9.12 5.28 3.82
N VAL A 6 8.40 4.43 4.57
CA VAL A 6 7.08 3.94 4.17
C VAL A 6 6.08 5.09 4.01
N LYS A 7 6.01 5.99 4.99
CA LYS A 7 5.12 7.17 4.91
C LYS A 7 5.40 8.02 3.67
N LYS A 8 6.68 8.33 3.41
CA LYS A 8 7.07 9.10 2.22
C LYS A 8 6.69 8.40 0.92
N ALA A 9 6.81 7.07 0.86
CA ALA A 9 6.40 6.31 -0.32
C ALA A 9 4.88 6.38 -0.54
N ILE A 10 4.09 6.21 0.52
CA ILE A 10 2.62 6.34 0.46
C ILE A 10 2.20 7.76 0.12
N ASP A 11 2.77 8.77 0.76
CA ASP A 11 2.51 10.19 0.47
C ASP A 11 2.76 10.51 -1.02
N LEU A 12 3.88 10.00 -1.57
CA LEU A 12 4.23 10.17 -2.98
C LEU A 12 3.21 9.52 -3.92
N LEU A 13 2.72 8.31 -3.61
CA LEU A 13 1.67 7.66 -4.40
C LEU A 13 0.38 8.46 -4.34
N HIS A 14 -0.03 8.89 -3.13
CA HIS A 14 -1.26 9.63 -2.90
C HIS A 14 -1.24 11.00 -3.58
N GLU A 15 -0.08 11.68 -3.65
CA GLU A 15 0.10 12.92 -4.41
C GLU A 15 -0.14 12.74 -5.92
N LYS A 16 0.04 11.52 -6.45
CA LYS A 16 -0.18 11.16 -7.86
C LYS A 16 -1.51 10.43 -8.09
N ASP A 17 -2.42 10.49 -7.11
CA ASP A 17 -3.73 9.81 -7.10
C ASP A 17 -3.65 8.29 -7.24
N PHE A 18 -2.56 7.69 -6.74
CA PHE A 18 -2.44 6.24 -6.60
C PHE A 18 -2.67 5.83 -5.15
N VAL A 19 -3.29 4.67 -4.98
CA VAL A 19 -3.46 3.93 -3.73
C VAL A 19 -2.63 2.66 -3.86
N PHE A 20 -1.78 2.36 -2.88
CA PHE A 20 -0.95 1.15 -2.92
C PHE A 20 -1.80 -0.10 -2.77
N GLY A 21 -2.82 -0.04 -1.89
CA GLY A 21 -3.92 -1.01 -1.82
C GLY A 21 -3.60 -2.24 -0.97
N ASP A 22 -2.34 -2.68 -0.94
CA ASP A 22 -1.89 -3.84 -0.17
C ASP A 22 -0.73 -3.53 0.81
N LEU A 23 -0.83 -2.42 1.54
CA LEU A 23 0.23 -2.00 2.47
C LEU A 23 0.30 -2.92 3.69
N ARG A 24 1.24 -3.86 3.67
CA ARG A 24 1.47 -4.82 4.76
C ARG A 24 2.95 -5.15 4.88
N ALA A 25 3.36 -5.66 6.04
CA ALA A 25 4.76 -6.00 6.32
C ALA A 25 5.44 -6.89 5.25
N PRO A 26 4.77 -7.88 4.63
CA PRO A 26 5.37 -8.67 3.54
C PRO A 26 5.74 -7.85 2.29
N ASN A 27 5.07 -6.71 2.07
CA ASN A 27 5.24 -5.85 0.90
C ASN A 27 6.18 -4.65 1.20
N VAL A 28 6.90 -4.70 2.34
CA VAL A 28 7.93 -3.73 2.73
C VAL A 28 9.25 -4.46 2.91
N LEU A 29 10.24 -4.13 2.07
CA LEU A 29 11.60 -4.65 2.23
C LEU A 29 12.47 -3.64 2.98
N ILE A 30 13.36 -4.18 3.83
CA ILE A 30 14.43 -3.41 4.45
C ILE A 30 15.72 -3.67 3.68
N VAL A 31 16.32 -2.61 3.17
CA VAL A 31 17.58 -2.68 2.40
C VAL A 31 18.68 -1.94 3.15
N ASP A 32 19.86 -2.55 3.23
CA ASP A 32 21.05 -1.89 3.74
C ASP A 32 21.63 -0.97 2.67
N THR A 33 21.83 0.30 3.00
CA THR A 33 22.45 1.31 2.14
C THR A 33 23.70 1.88 2.82
N ASN A 34 24.50 2.67 2.08
CA ASN A 34 25.66 3.37 2.65
C ASN A 34 25.27 4.31 3.81
N ASP A 35 24.03 4.80 3.81
CA ASP A 35 23.50 5.72 4.82
C ASP A 35 22.68 5.00 5.91
N GLY A 36 22.74 3.66 5.97
CA GLY A 36 22.00 2.81 6.91
C GLY A 36 20.80 2.09 6.26
N GLN A 37 19.87 1.64 7.09
CA GLN A 37 18.71 0.85 6.63
C GLN A 37 17.59 1.73 6.08
N ARG A 38 17.04 1.34 4.94
CA ARG A 38 15.92 2.01 4.27
C ARG A 38 14.77 1.05 4.02
N ALA A 39 13.54 1.55 4.06
CA ALA A 39 12.36 0.78 3.67
C ALA A 39 12.00 1.05 2.20
N VAL A 40 11.60 0.02 1.47
CA VAL A 40 11.07 0.13 0.10
C VAL A 40 9.79 -0.68 -0.04
N LEU A 41 8.80 -0.15 -0.75
CA LEU A 41 7.59 -0.88 -1.10
C LEU A 41 7.87 -1.79 -2.30
N VAL A 42 7.28 -2.99 -2.28
CA VAL A 42 7.33 -3.97 -3.37
C VAL A 42 5.94 -4.58 -3.55
N ASP A 43 5.72 -5.27 -4.68
CA ASP A 43 4.40 -5.84 -5.04
C ASP A 43 3.34 -4.74 -5.27
N PHE A 44 3.33 -4.20 -6.50
CA PHE A 44 2.43 -3.13 -6.92
C PHE A 44 1.23 -3.64 -7.73
N ASP A 45 0.95 -4.95 -7.72
CA ASP A 45 -0.08 -5.53 -8.58
C ASP A 45 -1.49 -5.01 -8.27
N TRP A 46 -1.71 -4.50 -7.05
CA TRP A 46 -3.00 -3.91 -6.62
C TRP A 46 -2.94 -2.39 -6.54
N CYS A 47 -1.80 -1.78 -6.90
CA CYS A 47 -1.67 -0.34 -6.91
C CYS A 47 -2.49 0.25 -8.08
N GLY A 48 -3.34 1.22 -7.78
CA GLY A 48 -4.27 1.77 -8.76
C GLY A 48 -4.76 3.16 -8.39
N LYS A 49 -5.58 3.75 -9.25
CA LYS A 49 -6.12 5.10 -9.11
C LYS A 49 -7.20 5.19 -8.03
N ASP A 50 -7.06 6.20 -7.16
CA ASP A 50 -8.03 6.53 -6.11
C ASP A 50 -9.45 6.68 -6.70
N LYS A 51 -10.39 5.92 -6.14
CA LYS A 51 -11.83 5.92 -6.50
C LYS A 51 -12.11 5.54 -7.96
N LEU A 52 -11.18 4.86 -8.63
CA LEU A 52 -11.32 4.42 -10.01
C LEU A 52 -11.02 2.93 -10.19
N ASP A 53 -9.85 2.49 -9.71
CA ASP A 53 -9.48 1.08 -9.78
C ASP A 53 -10.06 0.31 -8.58
N GLU A 54 -10.25 -0.99 -8.72
CA GLU A 54 -10.94 -1.85 -7.75
C GLU A 54 -10.02 -2.95 -7.21
N TYR A 55 -10.27 -3.38 -5.98
CA TYR A 55 -9.69 -4.60 -5.45
C TYR A 55 -10.14 -5.84 -6.24
N PRO A 56 -9.31 -6.89 -6.34
CA PRO A 56 -9.72 -8.13 -6.98
C PRO A 56 -10.86 -8.83 -6.24
N SER A 57 -11.72 -9.53 -6.98
CA SER A 57 -12.83 -10.31 -6.40
C SER A 57 -12.38 -11.46 -5.49
N SER A 58 -11.12 -11.89 -5.62
CA SER A 58 -10.52 -13.02 -4.92
C SER A 58 -9.66 -12.64 -3.71
N MET A 59 -9.91 -11.50 -3.06
CA MET A 59 -9.17 -11.12 -1.83
C MET A 59 -9.22 -12.19 -0.75
N ASN A 60 -8.13 -12.30 0.01
CA ASN A 60 -8.01 -13.25 1.11
C ASN A 60 -8.96 -12.88 2.27
N LYS A 61 -9.99 -13.69 2.51
CA LYS A 61 -10.99 -13.46 3.57
C LYS A 61 -10.52 -13.84 4.97
N LYS A 62 -9.31 -14.37 5.13
CA LYS A 62 -8.76 -14.86 6.41
C LYS A 62 -7.88 -13.83 7.12
N ILE A 63 -7.66 -12.67 6.53
CA ILE A 63 -6.89 -11.58 7.13
C ILE A 63 -7.77 -10.36 7.29
N GLN A 64 -7.36 -9.47 8.19
CA GLN A 64 -8.04 -8.20 8.40
C GLN A 64 -7.53 -7.19 7.38
N TRP A 65 -8.45 -6.71 6.56
CA TRP A 65 -8.23 -5.61 5.64
C TRP A 65 -8.62 -4.27 6.29
N PRO A 66 -8.12 -3.13 5.78
CA PRO A 66 -8.62 -1.82 6.13
C PRO A 66 -10.15 -1.74 6.00
N ILE A 67 -10.81 -0.89 6.80
CA ILE A 67 -12.25 -0.70 6.72
C ILE A 67 -12.62 -0.17 5.32
N GLY A 68 -13.54 -0.85 4.62
CA GLY A 68 -13.96 -0.50 3.26
C GLY A 68 -13.14 -1.18 2.15
N ALA A 69 -12.00 -1.80 2.47
CA ALA A 69 -11.25 -2.63 1.53
C ALA A 69 -11.86 -4.03 1.44
N GLU A 70 -12.82 -4.18 0.53
CA GLU A 70 -13.58 -5.41 0.28
C GLU A 70 -13.43 -5.86 -1.18
N PRO A 71 -13.76 -7.13 -1.51
CA PRO A 71 -13.70 -7.60 -2.90
C PRO A 71 -14.50 -6.71 -3.86
N CYS A 72 -13.88 -6.29 -4.96
CA CYS A 72 -14.44 -5.35 -5.95
C CYS A 72 -14.77 -3.95 -5.41
N ALA A 73 -14.36 -3.60 -4.18
CA ALA A 73 -14.48 -2.23 -3.71
C ALA A 73 -13.45 -1.34 -4.42
N LEU A 74 -13.81 -0.08 -4.65
CA LEU A 74 -12.88 0.92 -5.18
C LEU A 74 -11.72 1.12 -4.20
N LEU A 75 -10.52 1.25 -4.74
CA LEU A 75 -9.35 1.66 -3.98
C LEU A 75 -9.57 3.09 -3.46
N GLN A 76 -9.25 3.31 -2.18
CA GLN A 76 -9.33 4.63 -1.54
C GLN A 76 -8.04 4.89 -0.79
N LYS A 77 -7.51 6.11 -0.84
CA LYS A 77 -6.27 6.52 -0.15
C LYS A 77 -6.31 6.17 1.35
N GLU A 78 -7.48 6.26 1.97
CA GLU A 78 -7.71 5.90 3.37
C GLU A 78 -7.36 4.43 3.69
N HIS A 79 -7.38 3.54 2.70
CA HIS A 79 -7.00 2.13 2.88
C HIS A 79 -5.50 1.96 3.18
N ASP A 80 -4.63 2.89 2.75
CA ASP A 80 -3.19 2.84 3.05
C ASP A 80 -2.84 3.48 4.40
N LEU A 81 -3.81 4.08 5.10
CA LEU A 81 -3.58 4.78 6.38
C LEU A 81 -3.84 3.89 7.61
N TYR A 82 -4.21 2.63 7.39
CA TYR A 82 -4.61 1.66 8.41
C TYR A 82 -3.43 0.94 9.06
#